data_AF-A0A0F9I5J6-F1
#
_entry.id   AF-A0A0F9I5J6-F1
#
_cell.length_a   1.000
_cell.length_b   1.000
_cell.length_c   1.000
_cell.angle_alpha   90.00
_cell.angle_beta   90.00
_cell.angle_gamma   90.00
#
_symmetry.space_group_name_H-M   'P 1'
#
loop_
_entity.id
_entity.type
_entity.pdbx_description
1 polymer ?
#
loop_
_entity_poly.entity_id
_entity_poly.type
_entity_poly.pdbx_seq_one_letter_code
_entity_poly.pdbx_strand_id
1 'polypeptide(L)' 'MKSQPDWQPTATWAALKSRAQQASFVRDFFARRNVLEVETPVLGRCGVTEPNLDGVSAQISARGVEGGWLQTSPEYH' A
#
# COMPACT_ATOMS: atom_id res chain seq x y z
N MET A 1 30.77 -0.59 1.70
CA MET A 1 30.33 0.45 2.64
C MET A 1 29.22 1.25 1.97
N LYS A 2 28.04 1.38 2.58
CA LYS A 2 27.01 2.30 2.06
C LYS A 2 27.57 3.72 2.13
N SER A 3 27.58 4.45 1.02
CA SER A 3 28.18 5.78 0.88
C SER A 3 27.24 6.92 1.32
N GLN A 4 26.03 6.60 1.80
CA GLN A 4 25.03 7.57 2.23
C GLN A 4 24.57 7.29 3.66
N PRO A 5 24.26 8.33 4.45
CA PRO A 5 23.75 8.16 5.81
C PRO A 5 22.34 7.55 5.79
N ASP A 6 22.06 6.66 6.76
CA ASP A 6 20.85 5.81 6.77
C ASP A 6 19.52 6.56 6.84
N TRP A 7 19.53 7.87 7.14
CA TRP A 7 18.32 8.69 7.16
C TRP A 7 17.86 9.15 5.76
N GLN A 8 18.76 9.15 4.77
CA GLN A 8 18.42 9.64 3.44
C GLN A 8 17.49 8.68 2.71
N PRO A 9 16.56 9.20 1.88
CA PRO A 9 15.73 8.34 1.06
C PRO A 9 16.60 7.58 0.06
N THR A 10 16.25 6.31 -0.17
CA THR A 10 16.91 5.49 -1.19
C THR A 10 16.55 5.93 -2.62
N ALA A 11 15.46 6.68 -2.79
CA ALA A 11 15.03 7.24 -4.06
C ALA A 11 15.56 8.67 -4.27
N THR A 12 15.92 9.01 -5.51
CA THR A 12 16.33 10.37 -5.86
C THR A 12 15.14 11.33 -5.86
N TRP A 13 15.40 12.62 -5.65
CA TRP A 13 14.38 13.66 -5.72
C TRP A 13 13.65 13.68 -7.08
N ALA A 14 14.38 13.49 -8.18
CA ALA A 14 13.82 13.40 -9.52
C ALA A 14 12.83 12.21 -9.66
N ALA A 15 13.16 11.06 -9.07
CA ALA A 15 12.28 9.89 -9.08
C ALA A 15 10.98 10.15 -8.29
N LEU A 16 11.07 10.80 -7.11
CA LEU A 16 9.90 11.17 -6.33
C LEU A 16 8.97 12.14 -7.07
N LYS A 17 9.54 13.15 -7.75
CA LYS A 17 8.78 14.10 -8.58
C LYS A 17 8.07 13.39 -9.75
N SER A 18 8.77 12.50 -10.44
CA SER A 18 8.21 11.69 -11.52
C SER A 18 7.06 10.80 -11.03
N ARG A 19 7.24 10.13 -9.87
CA ARG A 19 6.18 9.32 -9.23
C ARG A 19 4.91 10.14 -8.93
N ALA A 20 5.06 11.35 -8.41
CA ALA A 20 3.90 12.23 -8.14
C ALA A 20 3.13 12.59 -9.42
N GLN A 21 3.85 12.89 -10.51
CA GLN A 21 3.24 13.18 -11.81
C GLN A 21 2.50 11.95 -12.38
N GLN A 22 3.10 10.77 -12.27
CA GLN A 22 2.47 9.50 -12.70
C GLN A 22 1.21 9.19 -11.89
N ALA A 23 1.24 9.39 -10.57
CA ALA A 23 0.08 9.17 -9.72
C ALA A 23 -1.10 10.12 -10.08
N SER A 24 -0.81 11.39 -10.40
CA SER A 24 -1.82 12.33 -10.89
C SER A 24 -2.40 11.88 -12.24
N PHE A 25 -1.53 11.49 -13.18
CA PHE A 25 -1.94 11.03 -14.50
C PHE A 25 -2.91 9.84 -14.44
N VAL A 26 -2.60 8.84 -13.60
CA VAL A 26 -3.46 7.64 -13.43
C VAL A 26 -4.83 8.04 -12.88
N ARG A 27 -4.89 8.89 -11.85
CA ARG A 27 -6.17 9.37 -11.30
C ARG A 27 -7.00 10.12 -12.33
N ASP A 28 -6.39 11.07 -13.05
CA ASP A 28 -7.08 11.85 -14.08
C ASP A 28 -7.65 10.95 -15.20
N PHE A 29 -6.91 9.89 -15.57
CA PHE A 29 -7.37 8.93 -16.58
C PHE A 29 -8.68 8.25 -16.18
N PHE A 30 -8.79 7.80 -14.92
CA PHE A 30 -9.97 7.14 -14.38
C PHE A 30 -11.11 8.11 -14.10
N ALA A 31 -10.81 9.30 -13.58
CA ALA A 31 -11.79 10.35 -13.34
C ALA A 31 -12.52 10.77 -14.63
N ARG A 32 -11.80 10.95 -15.75
CA ARG A 32 -12.40 11.25 -17.07
C ARG A 32 -13.34 10.16 -17.59
N ARG A 33 -13.27 8.95 -17.03
CA ARG A 33 -14.11 7.80 -17.39
C ARG A 33 -15.20 7.54 -16.34
N ASN A 34 -15.35 8.42 -15.35
CA ASN A 34 -16.29 8.29 -14.25
C ASN A 34 -16.10 6.99 -13.44
N VAL A 35 -14.85 6.54 -13.28
CA VAL A 35 -14.52 5.45 -12.36
C VAL A 35 -14.28 6.04 -10.97
N LEU A 36 -15.05 5.59 -9.98
CA LEU A 36 -14.95 6.05 -8.60
C LEU A 36 -13.67 5.50 -7.94
N GLU A 37 -12.82 6.39 -7.42
CA GLU A 37 -11.69 6.01 -6.56
C GLU A 37 -12.21 5.71 -5.15
N VAL A 38 -11.74 4.62 -4.55
CA VAL A 38 -12.09 4.20 -3.18
C VAL A 38 -10.82 3.85 -2.40
N GLU A 39 -10.89 4.00 -1.09
CA GLU A 39 -9.85 3.53 -0.16
C GLU A 39 -10.41 2.36 0.65
N THR A 40 -9.73 1.23 0.59
CA THR A 40 -10.10 0.02 1.32
C THR A 40 -9.15 -0.21 2.49
N PRO A 41 -9.57 -0.94 3.54
CA PRO A 41 -8.71 -1.26 4.68
C PRO A 41 -7.35 -1.89 4.27
N VAL A 42 -6.26 -1.36 4.81
CA VAL A 42 -4.90 -1.94 4.66
C VAL A 42 -4.70 -3.14 5.59
N LEU A 43 -5.46 -3.19 6.69
CA LEU A 43 -5.43 -4.25 7.68
C LEU A 43 -6.79 -4.90 7.77
N GLY A 44 -6.83 -6.21 7.59
CA GLY A 44 -8.03 -7.04 7.73
C GLY A 44 -7.89 -8.05 8.87
N ARG A 45 -9.02 -8.63 9.27
CA ARG A 45 -9.05 -9.75 10.25
C ARG A 45 -8.45 -11.03 9.69
N CYS A 46 -8.51 -11.19 8.36
CA CYS A 46 -7.97 -12.33 7.61
C CYS A 46 -7.04 -11.82 6.51
N GLY A 47 -6.05 -12.62 6.14
CA GLY A 47 -5.28 -12.44 4.90
C GLY A 47 -5.88 -13.23 3.74
N VAL A 48 -5.15 -13.27 2.62
CA VAL A 48 -5.49 -14.12 1.46
C VAL A 48 -5.04 -15.57 1.70
N THR A 49 -5.69 -16.53 1.04
CA THR A 49 -5.33 -17.97 1.12
C THR A 49 -4.44 -18.43 -0.04
N GLU A 50 -3.93 -17.49 -0.84
CA GLU A 50 -3.11 -17.79 -2.03
C GLU A 50 -1.78 -18.48 -1.62
N PRO A 51 -1.51 -19.71 -2.07
CA PRO A 51 -0.36 -20.50 -1.59
C PRO A 51 1.02 -19.87 -1.86
N ASN A 52 1.11 -19.02 -2.88
CA ASN A 52 2.35 -18.38 -3.29
C ASN A 52 2.62 -17.03 -2.59
N LEU A 53 1.72 -16.59 -1.71
CA LEU A 53 1.85 -15.34 -0.98
C LEU A 53 2.06 -15.62 0.50
N ASP A 54 3.12 -15.04 1.06
CA ASP A 54 3.31 -14.99 2.50
C ASP A 54 2.66 -13.73 3.07
N GLY A 55 1.68 -13.93 3.95
CA GLY A 55 0.93 -12.85 4.57
C GLY A 55 1.71 -12.21 5.71
N VAL A 56 1.66 -10.88 5.81
CA VAL A 56 2.27 -10.18 6.94
C VAL A 56 1.25 -10.06 8.08
N SER A 57 1.47 -10.79 9.17
CA SER A 57 0.66 -10.67 10.38
C SER A 57 1.02 -9.43 11.18
N ALA A 58 0.03 -8.82 11.82
CA ALA A 58 0.18 -7.68 12.70
C ALA A 58 -0.35 -8.03 14.09
N GLN A 59 0.47 -7.77 15.12
CA GLN A 59 0.04 -7.90 16.51
C GLN A 59 -0.70 -6.61 16.89
N ILE A 60 -2.02 -6.72 17.04
CA ILE A 60 -2.89 -5.60 17.32
C ILE A 60 -3.79 -5.99 18.48
N SER A 61 -3.92 -5.09 19.45
CA SER A 61 -4.91 -5.18 20.50
C SER A 61 -5.66 -3.85 20.55
N ALA A 62 -6.84 -3.82 19.93
CA ALA A 62 -7.65 -2.61 19.84
C ALA A 62 -9.14 -2.95 19.74
N ARG A 63 -9.98 -2.29 20.55
CA ARG A 63 -11.45 -2.42 20.50
C ARG A 63 -11.96 -3.88 20.55
N GLY A 64 -11.27 -4.74 21.31
CA GLY A 64 -11.62 -6.16 21.44
C GLY A 64 -11.23 -7.04 20.24
N VAL A 65 -10.46 -6.50 19.29
CA VAL A 65 -9.86 -7.28 18.20
C VAL A 65 -8.40 -7.55 18.55
N GLU A 66 -8.04 -8.83 18.45
CA GLU A 66 -6.68 -9.33 18.63
C GLU A 66 -6.13 -9.84 17.30
N GLY A 67 -4.94 -9.36 16.94
CA GLY A 67 -4.25 -9.70 15.71
C GLY A 67 -4.89 -9.10 14.44
N GLY A 68 -4.23 -9.34 13.32
CA GLY A 68 -4.69 -8.94 12.00
C GLY A 68 -3.66 -9.27 10.92
N TRP A 69 -4.01 -8.99 9.67
CA TRP A 69 -3.18 -9.26 8.51
C TRP A 69 -3.18 -8.05 7.59
N LEU A 70 -1.99 -7.63 7.15
CA LEU A 70 -1.86 -6.64 6.08
C LEU A 70 -2.39 -7.25 4.79
N GLN A 71 -3.23 -6.51 4.08
CA GLN A 71 -3.82 -6.97 2.83
C GLN A 71 -2.77 -6.90 1.72
N THR A 72 -2.53 -8.03 1.05
CA THR A 72 -1.63 -8.13 -0.11
C THR A 72 -2.25 -7.51 -1.37
N SER A 73 -3.59 -7.42 -1.39
CA SER A 73 -4.41 -6.84 -2.45
C SER A 73 -5.73 -6.31 -1.83
N PRO A 74 -6.34 -5.25 -2.38
CA PRO A 74 -7.63 -4.73 -1.90
C PRO A 74 -8.85 -5.53 -2.39
N GLU A 75 -8.67 -6.63 -3.14
CA GLU A 75 -9.73 -7.33 -3.89
C GLU A 75 -10.96 -7.79 -3.08
N TYR A 76 -10.81 -8.13 -1.80
CA TYR A 76 -11.88 -8.68 -0.97
C TYR A 76 -12.71 -7.63 -0.21
N HIS A 77 -12.62 -6.35 -0.56
CA HIS A 77 -13.31 -5.25 0.11
C HIS A 77 -14.21 -4.51 -0.89
#